data_AF-Q12N36-F1
#
_entry.id   AF-Q12N36-F1
#
_cell.length_a   1.000
_cell.length_b   1.000
_cell.length_c   1.000
_cell.angle_alpha   90.00
_cell.angle_beta   90.00
_cell.angle_gamma   90.00
#
_symmetry.space_group_name_H-M   'P 1'
#
loop_
_entity.id
_entity.type
_entity.pdbx_description
1 polymer ?
#
loop_
_entity_poly.entity_id
_entity_poly.type
_entity_poly.pdbx_seq_one_letter_code
_entity_poly.pdbx_strand_id
1 'polypeptide(L)'
;MYAASFDQNKRKLARPILEELVEEGNDDAILFFAQLEFVGQLGNTSDRLFKEYYQRIKDKDSSVIKGYEEEKAEMETVIELHFPSIKKLYNENNHLCEQPLEHSISALEKNANTYLVAKYFNQCLAKYSIMNSRQRLQAMSKFQAIVCSTKKNGKICISEGYDALSSGLNSVEHSFTVATVVRDIYTSYKELLRKKSGVQKRYPSSKTTDVVTKAFDTYNENNLDKSSEMLINYLNNEPKLSSYDIASVQRIISNFLYLREKEGDIALAIEYANKALNSNELYFKEHWELFDFLSNLYISNEEYSKYIKMIGDYILENQGDMDLIPIASLPDVSHHMANI
;
A
#
# COMPACT_ATOMS: atom_id res chain seq x y z
N MET A 1 15.93 9.46 2.99
CA MET A 1 14.86 10.49 2.85
C MET A 1 14.65 10.88 1.37
N TYR A 2 15.69 11.28 0.63
CA TYR A 2 15.57 11.69 -0.78
C TYR A 2 14.97 10.62 -1.71
N ALA A 3 15.53 9.39 -1.70
CA ALA A 3 15.10 8.32 -2.60
C ALA A 3 13.62 7.94 -2.43
N ALA A 4 13.01 8.12 -1.25
CA ALA A 4 11.62 7.77 -0.97
C ALA A 4 10.60 8.87 -1.36
N SER A 5 11.07 10.03 -1.83
CA SER A 5 10.20 11.16 -2.22
C SER A 5 9.25 10.79 -3.37
N PHE A 6 8.01 11.30 -3.35
CA PHE A 6 7.12 11.23 -4.51
C PHE A 6 7.62 12.05 -5.70
N ASP A 7 8.35 13.14 -5.47
CA ASP A 7 8.93 13.99 -6.51
C ASP A 7 10.26 13.42 -7.04
N GLN A 8 10.33 13.15 -8.35
CA GLN A 8 11.51 12.61 -9.03
C GLN A 8 12.75 13.47 -8.85
N ASN A 9 12.63 14.81 -8.91
CA ASN A 9 13.78 15.69 -8.79
C ASN A 9 14.45 15.56 -7.42
N LYS A 10 13.65 15.34 -6.37
CA LYS A 10 14.17 15.04 -5.03
C LYS A 10 14.78 13.64 -4.94
N ARG A 11 14.22 12.64 -5.63
CA ARG A 11 14.79 11.28 -5.65
C ARG A 11 16.18 11.26 -6.28
N LYS A 12 16.37 12.00 -7.37
CA LYS A 12 17.65 12.13 -8.09
C LYS A 12 18.79 12.64 -7.22
N LEU A 13 18.51 13.46 -6.21
CA LEU A 13 19.53 13.94 -5.27
C LEU A 13 20.20 12.82 -4.48
N ALA A 14 19.58 11.64 -4.37
CA ALA A 14 20.19 10.48 -3.73
C ALA A 14 21.30 9.84 -4.58
N ARG A 15 21.25 10.02 -5.91
CA ARG A 15 22.13 9.31 -6.86
C ARG A 15 23.63 9.58 -6.64
N PRO A 16 24.13 10.83 -6.62
CA PRO A 16 25.57 11.06 -6.47
C PRO A 16 26.13 10.53 -5.15
N ILE A 17 25.32 10.59 -4.08
CA ILE A 17 25.70 10.05 -2.75
C ILE A 17 25.81 8.53 -2.81
N LEU A 18 24.87 7.86 -3.48
CA LEU A 18 24.90 6.41 -3.63
C LEU A 18 26.04 5.95 -4.55
N GLU A 19 26.35 6.71 -5.61
CA GLU A 19 27.49 6.44 -6.49
C GLU A 19 28.81 6.50 -5.70
N GLU A 20 29.04 7.55 -4.92
CA GLU A 20 30.22 7.69 -4.05
C GLU A 20 30.35 6.53 -3.05
N LEU A 21 29.27 6.18 -2.35
CA LEU A 21 29.28 5.06 -1.40
C LEU A 21 29.53 3.70 -2.07
N VAL A 22 29.07 3.50 -3.31
CA VAL A 22 29.37 2.29 -4.08
C VAL A 22 30.84 2.24 -4.46
N GLU A 23 31.43 3.37 -4.87
CA GLU A 23 32.87 3.48 -5.16
C GLU A 23 33.74 3.20 -3.93
N GLU A 24 33.30 3.63 -2.74
CA GLU A 24 33.90 3.30 -1.45
C GLU A 24 33.70 1.83 -1.03
N GLY A 25 32.92 1.06 -1.80
CA GLY A 25 32.67 -0.35 -1.56
C GLY A 25 31.68 -0.62 -0.42
N ASN A 26 30.77 0.30 -0.10
CA ASN A 26 29.75 0.10 0.92
C ASN A 26 28.66 -0.90 0.45
N ASP A 27 28.58 -2.07 1.08
CA ASP A 27 27.63 -3.13 0.68
C ASP A 27 26.14 -2.72 0.81
N ASP A 28 25.80 -1.92 1.83
CA ASP A 28 24.41 -1.47 2.03
C ASP A 28 24.01 -0.49 0.91
N ALA A 29 24.92 0.40 0.51
CA ALA A 29 24.71 1.32 -0.60
C ALA A 29 24.63 0.57 -1.95
N ILE A 30 25.47 -0.43 -2.18
CA ILE A 30 25.42 -1.29 -3.38
C ILE A 30 24.05 -1.97 -3.48
N LEU A 31 23.61 -2.64 -2.42
CA LEU A 31 22.32 -3.32 -2.37
C LEU A 31 21.17 -2.34 -2.61
N PHE A 32 21.14 -1.23 -1.87
CA PHE A 32 20.07 -0.24 -1.96
C PHE A 32 20.02 0.44 -3.34
N PHE A 33 21.17 0.82 -3.89
CA PHE A 33 21.25 1.48 -5.19
C PHE A 33 20.87 0.52 -6.32
N ALA A 34 21.30 -0.75 -6.28
CA ALA A 34 20.87 -1.75 -7.26
C ALA A 34 19.34 -1.90 -7.31
N GLN A 35 18.68 -1.94 -6.15
CA GLN A 35 17.22 -1.99 -6.07
C GLN A 35 16.58 -0.73 -6.68
N LEU A 36 17.09 0.45 -6.34
CA LEU A 36 16.55 1.72 -6.83
C LEU A 36 16.70 1.90 -8.35
N GLU A 37 17.84 1.53 -8.94
CA GLU A 37 18.03 1.54 -10.40
C GLU A 37 17.10 0.54 -11.09
N PHE A 38 16.99 -0.67 -10.54
CA PHE A 38 16.18 -1.72 -11.17
C PHE A 38 14.70 -1.37 -11.25
N VAL A 39 14.18 -0.63 -10.28
CA VAL A 39 12.79 -0.14 -10.26
C VAL A 39 12.63 1.27 -10.86
N GLY A 40 13.70 1.86 -11.39
CA GLY A 40 13.66 3.19 -12.02
C GLY A 40 13.44 4.36 -11.07
N GLN A 41 13.59 4.16 -9.76
CA GLN A 41 13.19 5.13 -8.73
C GLN A 41 13.98 6.44 -8.83
N LEU A 42 15.20 6.41 -9.37
CA LEU A 42 16.05 7.59 -9.52
C LEU A 42 15.85 8.31 -10.86
N GLY A 43 14.84 7.93 -11.65
CA GLY A 43 14.57 8.51 -12.97
C GLY A 43 15.37 7.87 -14.11
N ASN A 44 16.17 6.85 -13.82
CA ASN A 44 16.84 5.97 -14.77
C ASN A 44 16.61 4.51 -14.37
N THR A 45 16.52 3.61 -15.33
CA THR A 45 16.41 2.16 -15.06
C THR A 45 17.61 1.38 -15.60
N SER A 46 18.10 0.44 -14.81
CA SER A 46 19.30 -0.36 -15.11
C SER A 46 19.33 -1.59 -14.19
N ASP A 47 19.89 -2.70 -14.68
CA ASP A 47 20.26 -3.87 -13.87
C ASP A 47 21.79 -4.05 -13.77
N ARG A 48 22.57 -3.02 -14.13
CA ARG A 48 24.04 -3.06 -14.11
C ARG A 48 24.60 -3.42 -12.74
N LEU A 49 24.15 -2.75 -11.68
CA LEU A 49 24.66 -2.99 -10.33
C LEU A 49 24.35 -4.41 -9.85
N PHE A 50 23.19 -4.96 -10.21
CA PHE A 50 22.89 -6.37 -9.95
C PHE A 50 23.85 -7.32 -10.65
N LYS A 51 24.24 -7.03 -11.89
CA LYS A 51 25.21 -7.83 -12.65
C LYS A 51 26.63 -7.70 -12.12
N GLU A 52 27.05 -6.48 -11.82
CA GLU A 52 28.42 -6.16 -11.39
C GLU A 52 28.71 -6.67 -9.97
N TYR A 53 27.74 -6.54 -9.06
CA TYR A 53 27.90 -6.86 -7.64
C TYR A 53 27.10 -8.11 -7.21
N TYR A 54 26.71 -8.96 -8.16
CA TYR A 54 25.81 -10.10 -7.92
C TYR A 54 26.17 -10.91 -6.67
N GLN A 55 27.42 -11.35 -6.56
CA GLN A 55 27.84 -12.20 -5.44
C GLN A 55 27.80 -11.45 -4.10
N ARG A 56 28.21 -10.18 -4.06
CA ARG A 56 28.17 -9.36 -2.84
C ARG A 56 26.74 -9.12 -2.37
N ILE A 57 25.83 -8.82 -3.29
CA ILE A 57 24.40 -8.67 -3.00
C ILE A 57 23.83 -10.00 -2.49
N LYS A 58 24.19 -11.13 -3.11
CA LYS A 58 23.74 -12.47 -2.70
C LYS A 58 24.20 -12.84 -1.29
N ASP A 59 25.47 -12.55 -0.97
CA ASP A 59 26.05 -12.84 0.34
C ASP A 59 25.43 -11.96 1.44
N LYS A 60 25.05 -10.74 1.09
CA LYS A 60 24.36 -9.80 1.99
C LYS A 60 22.90 -10.16 2.21
N ASP A 61 22.14 -10.35 1.13
CA ASP A 61 20.73 -10.68 1.14
C ASP A 61 20.32 -11.48 -0.11
N SER A 62 20.40 -12.81 0.01
CA SER A 62 20.02 -13.74 -1.06
C SER A 62 18.57 -13.61 -1.52
N SER A 63 17.66 -13.08 -0.68
CA SER A 63 16.26 -12.89 -1.05
C SER A 63 16.08 -11.81 -2.10
N VAL A 64 16.95 -10.79 -2.09
CA VAL A 64 16.92 -9.70 -3.07
C VAL A 64 17.38 -10.18 -4.45
N ILE A 65 18.41 -11.02 -4.53
CA ILE A 65 18.82 -11.64 -5.80
C ILE A 65 17.72 -12.52 -6.37
N LYS A 66 17.09 -13.35 -5.52
CA LYS A 66 15.97 -14.16 -5.94
C LYS A 66 14.83 -13.30 -6.52
N GLY A 67 14.46 -12.21 -5.85
CA GLY A 67 13.45 -11.28 -6.33
C GLY A 67 13.83 -10.61 -7.66
N TYR A 68 15.09 -10.18 -7.80
CA TYR A 68 15.63 -9.63 -9.04
C TYR A 68 15.53 -10.63 -10.20
N GLU A 69 15.98 -11.87 -10.00
CA GLU A 69 15.98 -12.91 -11.04
C GLU A 69 14.55 -13.32 -11.44
N GLU A 70 13.66 -13.50 -10.47
CA GLU A 70 12.25 -13.84 -10.71
C GLU A 70 11.54 -12.72 -11.49
N GLU A 71 11.67 -11.47 -11.06
CA GLU A 71 11.02 -10.33 -11.73
C GLU A 71 11.59 -10.08 -13.12
N LYS A 72 12.92 -10.21 -13.27
CA LYS A 72 13.58 -10.10 -14.59
C LYS A 72 13.09 -11.20 -15.53
N ALA A 73 13.12 -12.46 -15.11
CA ALA A 73 12.69 -13.58 -15.95
C ALA A 73 11.20 -13.47 -16.34
N GLU A 74 10.34 -13.05 -15.41
CA GLU A 74 8.93 -12.77 -15.70
C GLU A 74 8.78 -11.71 -16.78
N MET A 75 9.42 -10.55 -16.60
CA MET A 75 9.29 -9.45 -17.55
C MET A 75 9.96 -9.72 -18.90
N GLU A 76 11.10 -10.42 -18.94
CA GLU A 76 11.72 -10.87 -20.18
C GLU A 76 10.80 -11.84 -20.94
N THR A 77 10.14 -12.77 -20.24
CA THR A 77 9.14 -13.68 -20.83
C THR A 77 7.95 -12.90 -21.40
N VAL A 78 7.43 -11.92 -20.66
CA VAL A 78 6.34 -11.03 -21.13
C VAL A 78 6.74 -10.29 -22.39
N ILE A 79 7.94 -9.70 -22.42
CA ILE A 79 8.44 -9.02 -23.61
C ILE A 79 8.65 -10.00 -24.76
N GLU A 80 9.20 -11.19 -24.52
CA GLU A 80 9.42 -12.18 -25.58
C GLU A 80 8.12 -12.59 -26.27
N LEU A 81 7.08 -12.90 -25.48
CA LEU A 81 5.80 -13.41 -25.95
C LEU A 81 4.85 -12.31 -26.45
N HIS A 82 4.87 -11.13 -25.84
CA HIS A 82 3.86 -10.08 -26.05
C HIS A 82 4.42 -8.70 -26.40
N PHE A 83 5.66 -8.61 -26.93
CA PHE A 83 6.26 -7.33 -27.33
C PHE A 83 5.34 -6.44 -28.17
N PRO A 84 4.62 -6.92 -29.22
CA PRO A 84 3.74 -6.04 -30.01
C PRO A 84 2.65 -5.37 -29.18
N SER A 85 2.04 -6.11 -28.25
CA SER A 85 0.99 -5.61 -27.35
C SER A 85 1.55 -4.61 -26.34
N ILE A 86 2.69 -4.92 -25.72
CA ILE A 86 3.37 -4.02 -24.77
C ILE A 86 3.82 -2.74 -25.47
N LYS A 87 4.40 -2.85 -26.68
CA LYS A 87 4.81 -1.70 -27.49
C LYS A 87 3.63 -0.79 -27.81
N LYS A 88 2.53 -1.36 -28.28
CA LYS A 88 1.31 -0.60 -28.58
C LYS A 88 0.80 0.12 -27.32
N LEU A 89 0.65 -0.61 -26.22
CA LEU A 89 0.20 -0.07 -24.95
C LEU A 89 1.08 1.07 -24.45
N TYR A 90 2.40 0.89 -24.45
CA TYR A 90 3.36 1.92 -24.05
C TYR A 90 3.28 3.14 -24.97
N ASN A 91 3.33 2.96 -26.28
CA ASN A 91 3.33 4.08 -27.24
C ASN A 91 2.05 4.90 -27.15
N GLU A 92 0.90 4.27 -26.90
CA GLU A 92 -0.38 4.94 -26.74
C GLU A 92 -0.50 5.68 -25.40
N ASN A 93 0.18 5.22 -24.34
CA ASN A 93 -0.12 5.64 -22.97
C ASN A 93 1.08 6.20 -22.18
N ASN A 94 2.29 6.28 -22.76
CA ASN A 94 3.47 6.77 -22.04
C ASN A 94 3.31 8.20 -21.49
N HIS A 95 2.46 9.01 -22.13
CA HIS A 95 2.12 10.36 -21.71
C HIS A 95 1.34 10.41 -20.38
N LEU A 96 0.75 9.29 -19.93
CA LEU A 96 0.09 9.17 -18.63
C LEU A 96 1.10 9.00 -17.48
N CYS A 97 2.36 8.71 -17.77
CA CYS A 97 3.43 8.69 -16.77
C CYS A 97 3.89 10.13 -16.50
N GLU A 98 3.57 10.66 -15.33
CA GLU A 98 3.89 12.06 -14.95
C GLU A 98 5.35 12.25 -14.56
N GLN A 99 6.07 11.16 -14.30
CA GLN A 99 7.48 11.17 -13.94
C GLN A 99 8.25 10.22 -14.87
N PRO A 100 8.39 10.56 -16.16
CA PRO A 100 9.07 9.71 -17.12
C PRO A 100 10.57 9.54 -16.79
N LEU A 101 11.20 8.52 -17.36
CA LEU A 101 12.66 8.36 -17.28
C LEU A 101 13.36 9.56 -17.94
N GLU A 102 14.59 9.88 -17.49
CA GLU A 102 15.40 11.00 -17.99
C GLU A 102 15.60 10.97 -19.49
N HIS A 103 15.89 9.78 -20.01
CA HIS A 103 15.98 9.54 -21.45
C HIS A 103 14.65 8.96 -21.92
N SER A 104 13.61 9.77 -21.86
CA SER A 104 12.24 9.36 -22.20
C SER A 104 12.22 8.78 -23.61
N ILE A 105 11.81 7.52 -23.72
CA ILE A 105 11.71 6.82 -24.99
C ILE A 105 10.33 7.12 -25.56
N SER A 106 10.27 7.85 -26.68
CA SER A 106 9.00 8.20 -27.33
C SER A 106 8.26 6.99 -27.90
N ALA A 107 9.00 5.96 -28.32
CA ALA A 107 8.45 4.72 -28.85
C ALA A 107 9.26 3.51 -28.38
N LEU A 108 8.58 2.48 -27.83
CA LEU A 108 9.26 1.30 -27.32
C LEU A 108 9.88 0.46 -28.45
N GLU A 109 11.17 0.18 -28.31
CA GLU A 109 11.94 -0.68 -29.22
C GLU A 109 12.30 -2.00 -28.54
N LYS A 110 12.52 -3.07 -29.33
CA LYS A 110 12.92 -4.38 -28.81
C LYS A 110 14.44 -4.45 -28.71
N ASN A 111 14.95 -4.44 -27.50
CA ASN A 111 16.36 -4.60 -27.16
C ASN A 111 16.49 -5.27 -25.78
N ALA A 112 17.72 -5.45 -25.31
CA ALA A 112 18.00 -6.14 -24.04
C ALA A 112 17.42 -5.44 -22.80
N ASN A 113 17.10 -4.14 -22.87
CA ASN A 113 16.62 -3.33 -21.75
C ASN A 113 15.12 -3.01 -21.85
N THR A 114 14.41 -3.49 -22.87
CA THR A 114 12.97 -3.22 -23.07
C THR A 114 12.14 -3.62 -21.84
N TYR A 115 12.50 -4.72 -21.17
CA TYR A 115 11.78 -5.22 -20.01
C TYR A 115 11.82 -4.22 -18.82
N LEU A 116 12.96 -3.54 -18.62
CA LEU A 116 13.13 -2.50 -17.61
C LEU A 116 12.23 -1.29 -17.89
N VAL A 117 12.16 -0.85 -19.15
CA VAL A 117 11.33 0.28 -19.57
C VAL A 117 9.85 -0.05 -19.39
N ALA A 118 9.41 -1.24 -19.80
CA ALA A 118 8.03 -1.69 -19.65
C ALA A 118 7.63 -1.83 -18.17
N LYS A 119 8.53 -2.39 -17.34
CA LYS A 119 8.36 -2.47 -15.89
C LYS A 119 8.19 -1.07 -15.28
N TYR A 120 9.10 -0.15 -15.59
CA TYR A 120 9.03 1.21 -15.08
C TYR A 120 7.76 1.93 -15.51
N PHE A 121 7.31 1.74 -16.75
CA PHE A 121 6.06 2.32 -17.23
C PHE A 121 4.87 1.91 -16.35
N ASN A 122 4.70 0.62 -16.07
CA ASN A 122 3.65 0.15 -15.17
C ASN A 122 3.79 0.72 -13.75
N GLN A 123 5.01 0.76 -13.21
CA GLN A 123 5.26 1.34 -11.88
C GLN A 123 4.98 2.86 -11.83
N CYS A 124 5.30 3.58 -12.90
CA CYS A 124 5.03 5.01 -12.99
C CYS A 124 3.53 5.28 -12.93
N LEU A 125 2.74 4.54 -13.72
CA LEU A 125 1.28 4.62 -13.65
C LEU A 125 0.75 4.23 -12.27
N ALA A 126 1.37 3.27 -11.59
CA ALA A 126 0.92 2.79 -10.29
C ALA A 126 1.20 3.77 -9.13
N LYS A 127 2.37 4.42 -9.16
CA LYS A 127 2.96 5.07 -7.97
C LYS A 127 3.32 6.54 -8.18
N TYR A 128 3.55 6.97 -9.41
CA TYR A 128 4.13 8.28 -9.73
C TYR A 128 3.23 9.19 -10.56
N SER A 129 2.05 8.72 -10.95
CA SER A 129 1.02 9.50 -11.64
C SER A 129 -0.20 9.70 -10.76
N ILE A 130 -0.70 10.93 -10.66
CA ILE A 130 -1.84 11.30 -9.82
C ILE A 130 -3.01 11.88 -10.64
N MET A 131 -2.91 11.94 -11.96
CA MET A 131 -3.93 12.47 -12.86
C MET A 131 -4.48 11.40 -13.79
N ASN A 132 -5.63 11.68 -14.39
CA ASN A 132 -6.27 10.83 -15.41
C ASN A 132 -6.51 9.40 -14.91
N SER A 133 -7.09 9.25 -13.72
CA SER A 133 -7.28 7.95 -13.04
C SER A 133 -7.89 6.92 -13.97
N ARG A 134 -8.96 7.26 -14.70
CA ARG A 134 -9.63 6.32 -15.60
C ARG A 134 -8.69 5.77 -16.66
N GLN A 135 -8.02 6.63 -17.43
CA GLN A 135 -7.11 6.21 -18.51
C GLN A 135 -5.90 5.45 -17.95
N ARG A 136 -5.36 5.91 -16.82
CA ARG A 136 -4.25 5.28 -16.11
C ARG A 136 -4.61 3.86 -15.66
N LEU A 137 -5.75 3.68 -15.00
CA LEU A 137 -6.24 2.38 -14.54
C LEU A 137 -6.58 1.46 -15.73
N GLN A 138 -7.13 1.98 -16.84
CA GLN A 138 -7.33 1.19 -18.06
C GLN A 138 -6.00 0.71 -18.67
N ALA A 139 -4.98 1.56 -18.71
CA ALA A 139 -3.65 1.17 -19.18
C ALA A 139 -3.02 0.11 -18.27
N MET A 140 -3.16 0.26 -16.95
CA MET A 140 -2.72 -0.73 -15.97
C MET A 140 -3.46 -2.05 -16.11
N SER A 141 -4.79 -2.04 -16.28
CA SER A 141 -5.59 -3.24 -16.54
C SER A 141 -5.05 -4.02 -17.74
N LYS A 142 -4.84 -3.34 -18.87
CA LYS A 142 -4.27 -3.96 -20.09
C LYS A 142 -2.87 -4.51 -19.87
N PHE A 143 -2.01 -3.80 -19.14
CA PHE A 143 -0.66 -4.27 -18.82
C PHE A 143 -0.72 -5.55 -17.98
N GLN A 144 -1.52 -5.55 -16.91
CA GLN A 144 -1.67 -6.69 -16.02
C GLN A 144 -2.30 -7.89 -16.71
N ALA A 145 -3.26 -7.69 -17.61
CA ALA A 145 -3.85 -8.77 -18.41
C ALA A 145 -2.79 -9.48 -19.27
N ILE A 146 -1.87 -8.72 -19.89
CA ILE A 146 -0.74 -9.28 -20.64
C ILE A 146 0.17 -10.09 -19.71
N VAL A 147 0.57 -9.52 -18.56
CA VAL A 147 1.41 -10.21 -17.57
C VAL A 147 0.76 -11.50 -17.09
N CYS A 148 -0.51 -11.47 -16.70
CA CYS A 148 -1.24 -12.65 -16.24
C CYS A 148 -1.35 -13.74 -17.31
N SER A 149 -1.51 -13.37 -18.59
CA SER A 149 -1.61 -14.35 -19.68
C SER A 149 -0.34 -15.19 -19.87
N THR A 150 0.81 -14.72 -19.37
CA THR A 150 2.08 -15.47 -19.38
C THR A 150 2.24 -16.42 -18.20
N LYS A 151 1.46 -16.23 -17.13
CA LYS A 151 1.54 -17.05 -15.93
C LYS A 151 0.77 -18.35 -16.15
N LYS A 152 1.47 -19.49 -16.06
CA LYS A 152 0.81 -20.80 -16.00
C LYS A 152 0.04 -20.92 -14.68
N ASN A 153 -1.26 -21.18 -14.76
CA ASN A 153 -2.21 -21.55 -13.70
C ASN A 153 -2.84 -20.41 -12.87
N GLY A 154 -4.18 -20.40 -12.86
CA GLY A 154 -5.08 -20.29 -11.69
C GLY A 154 -4.98 -19.10 -10.73
N LYS A 155 -3.97 -18.23 -10.84
CA LYS A 155 -3.85 -17.02 -10.02
C LYS A 155 -4.84 -15.99 -10.52
N ILE A 156 -5.62 -15.45 -9.59
CA ILE A 156 -6.55 -14.36 -9.86
C ILE A 156 -5.76 -13.19 -10.44
N CYS A 157 -6.18 -12.70 -11.61
CA CYS A 157 -5.51 -11.60 -12.28
C CYS A 157 -6.03 -10.26 -11.77
N ILE A 158 -5.15 -9.39 -11.29
CA ILE A 158 -5.52 -8.05 -10.80
C ILE A 158 -6.01 -7.11 -11.91
N SER A 159 -5.91 -7.50 -13.19
CA SER A 159 -6.41 -6.69 -14.32
C SER A 159 -7.90 -6.40 -14.21
N GLU A 160 -8.70 -7.37 -13.77
CA GLU A 160 -10.15 -7.23 -13.59
C GLU A 160 -10.47 -6.17 -12.53
N GLY A 161 -9.65 -6.08 -11.48
CA GLY A 161 -9.79 -5.03 -10.46
C GLY A 161 -9.55 -3.65 -11.05
N TYR A 162 -8.46 -3.47 -11.81
CA TYR A 162 -8.16 -2.20 -12.49
C TYR A 162 -9.26 -1.82 -13.48
N ASP A 163 -9.78 -2.79 -14.24
CA ASP A 163 -10.85 -2.57 -15.21
C ASP A 163 -12.15 -2.11 -14.53
N ALA A 164 -12.58 -2.85 -13.50
CA ALA A 164 -13.74 -2.56 -12.67
C ALA A 164 -13.69 -1.14 -12.07
N LEU A 165 -12.58 -0.78 -11.43
CA LEU A 165 -12.36 0.56 -10.88
C LEU A 165 -12.38 1.64 -11.96
N SER A 166 -11.76 1.39 -13.12
CA SER A 166 -11.73 2.37 -14.20
C SER A 166 -13.12 2.63 -14.82
N SER A 167 -13.95 1.58 -14.87
CA SER A 167 -15.25 1.58 -15.54
C SER A 167 -16.41 1.96 -14.64
N GLY A 168 -16.24 2.01 -13.33
CA GLY A 168 -17.35 2.27 -12.41
C GLY A 168 -18.11 1.01 -11.98
N LEU A 169 -17.59 -0.18 -12.28
CA LEU A 169 -18.34 -1.44 -12.19
C LEU A 169 -17.75 -2.30 -11.07
N ASN A 170 -18.29 -2.19 -9.86
CA ASN A 170 -17.89 -3.03 -8.73
C ASN A 170 -18.93 -4.13 -8.49
N SER A 171 -18.72 -5.31 -9.05
CA SER A 171 -19.55 -6.50 -8.81
C SER A 171 -18.99 -7.32 -7.64
N VAL A 172 -19.83 -8.13 -7.00
CA VAL A 172 -19.41 -9.06 -5.92
C VAL A 172 -18.31 -10.01 -6.40
N GLU A 173 -18.40 -10.47 -7.65
CA GLU A 173 -17.44 -11.39 -8.27
C GLU A 173 -16.03 -10.78 -8.35
N HIS A 174 -15.92 -9.46 -8.49
CA HIS A 174 -14.64 -8.76 -8.65
C HIS A 174 -14.15 -8.14 -7.33
N SER A 175 -14.87 -8.35 -6.22
CA SER A 175 -14.60 -7.68 -4.95
C SER A 175 -13.18 -7.91 -4.42
N PHE A 176 -12.63 -9.13 -4.57
CA PHE A 176 -11.25 -9.40 -4.16
C PHE A 176 -10.20 -8.63 -5.02
N THR A 177 -10.35 -8.62 -6.35
CA THR A 177 -9.41 -7.94 -7.24
C THR A 177 -9.51 -6.43 -7.10
N VAL A 178 -10.72 -5.90 -6.97
CA VAL A 178 -10.96 -4.48 -6.67
C VAL A 178 -10.35 -4.10 -5.33
N ALA A 179 -10.57 -4.89 -4.27
CA ALA A 179 -9.96 -4.64 -2.97
C ALA A 179 -8.42 -4.65 -3.03
N THR A 180 -7.83 -5.56 -3.79
CA THR A 180 -6.38 -5.62 -4.03
C THR A 180 -5.88 -4.36 -4.71
N VAL A 181 -6.54 -3.90 -5.77
CA VAL A 181 -6.13 -2.68 -6.49
C VAL A 181 -6.32 -1.43 -5.62
N VAL A 182 -7.43 -1.32 -4.88
CA VAL A 182 -7.64 -0.24 -3.91
C VAL A 182 -6.53 -0.23 -2.86
N ARG A 183 -6.09 -1.40 -2.39
CA ARG A 183 -4.94 -1.54 -1.47
C ARG A 183 -3.64 -1.05 -2.08
N ASP A 184 -3.36 -1.40 -3.33
CA ASP A 184 -2.13 -1.00 -4.03
C ASP A 184 -2.08 0.52 -4.22
N ILE A 185 -3.20 1.13 -4.61
CA ILE A 185 -3.35 2.58 -4.70
C ILE A 185 -3.16 3.20 -3.32
N TYR A 186 -3.90 2.76 -2.31
CA TYR A 186 -3.78 3.31 -0.96
C TYR A 186 -2.34 3.24 -0.46
N THR A 187 -1.69 2.09 -0.54
CA THR A 187 -0.31 1.88 -0.06
C THR A 187 0.68 2.79 -0.80
N SER A 188 0.50 2.99 -2.11
CA SER A 188 1.38 3.81 -2.94
C SER A 188 1.27 5.31 -2.62
N TYR A 189 0.08 5.78 -2.27
CA TYR A 189 -0.21 7.20 -2.05
C TYR A 189 -0.50 7.56 -0.58
N LYS A 190 -0.36 6.60 0.34
CA LYS A 190 -0.75 6.74 1.75
C LYS A 190 -0.17 7.97 2.43
N GLU A 191 1.11 8.26 2.24
CA GLU A 191 1.77 9.42 2.84
C GLU A 191 1.27 10.75 2.25
N LEU A 192 0.79 10.76 1.00
CA LEU A 192 0.17 11.93 0.37
C LEU A 192 -1.29 12.10 0.82
N LEU A 193 -2.00 10.98 1.03
CA LEU A 193 -3.39 10.96 1.48
C LEU A 193 -3.54 11.30 2.97
N ARG A 194 -2.54 10.96 3.79
CA ARG A 194 -2.49 11.27 5.22
C ARG A 194 -2.48 12.78 5.45
N LYS A 195 -3.66 13.40 5.46
CA LYS A 195 -3.87 14.74 6.04
C LYS A 195 -3.50 14.67 7.51
N LYS A 196 -3.04 15.80 8.08
CA LYS A 196 -2.81 15.96 9.52
C LYS A 196 -4.15 15.96 10.30
N SER A 197 -4.89 14.85 10.30
CA SER A 197 -6.08 14.63 11.11
C SER A 197 -5.71 13.88 12.38
N GLY A 198 -5.86 14.53 13.53
CA GLY A 198 -5.59 13.95 14.83
C GLY A 198 -5.59 15.03 15.91
N VAL A 199 -6.11 14.70 17.08
CA VAL A 199 -6.11 15.61 18.22
C VAL A 199 -4.65 15.85 18.68
N GLN A 200 -4.39 16.94 19.40
CA GLN A 200 -3.10 17.12 20.08
C GLN A 200 -2.79 15.91 20.97
N LYS A 201 -1.51 15.62 21.20
CA LYS A 201 -1.07 14.47 22.01
C LYS A 201 -1.79 14.46 23.36
N ARG A 202 -2.64 13.44 23.58
CA ARG A 202 -3.28 13.15 24.85
C ARG A 202 -2.66 11.88 25.42
N TYR A 203 -2.72 11.76 26.74
CA TYR A 203 -2.32 10.54 27.44
C TYR A 203 -3.54 10.00 28.17
N PRO A 204 -3.66 8.67 28.30
CA PRO A 204 -4.73 8.11 29.10
C PRO A 204 -4.64 8.63 30.54
N SER A 205 -5.77 8.67 31.25
CA SER A 205 -5.74 8.97 32.69
C SER A 205 -4.85 7.97 33.44
N SER A 206 -4.36 8.36 34.62
CA SER A 206 -3.54 7.46 35.46
C SER A 206 -4.25 6.13 35.73
N LYS A 207 -5.55 6.19 36.05
CA LYS A 207 -6.39 5.00 36.27
C LYS A 207 -6.47 4.11 35.04
N THR A 208 -6.69 4.68 33.87
CA THR A 208 -6.69 3.92 32.60
C THR A 208 -5.31 3.32 32.31
N THR A 209 -4.25 4.08 32.56
CA THR A 209 -2.86 3.61 32.42
C THR A 209 -2.58 2.41 33.32
N ASP A 210 -3.01 2.44 34.57
CA ASP A 210 -2.81 1.35 35.53
C ASP A 210 -3.53 0.07 35.09
N VAL A 211 -4.78 0.19 34.61
CA VAL A 211 -5.56 -0.96 34.13
C VAL A 211 -4.96 -1.54 32.86
N VAL A 212 -4.56 -0.68 31.91
CA VAL A 212 -3.90 -1.10 30.67
C VAL A 212 -2.59 -1.81 30.97
N THR A 213 -1.77 -1.28 31.88
CA THR A 213 -0.50 -1.90 32.28
C THR A 213 -0.74 -3.30 32.84
N LYS A 214 -1.69 -3.46 33.77
CA LYS A 214 -2.05 -4.78 34.31
C LYS A 214 -2.57 -5.76 33.25
N ALA A 215 -3.32 -5.27 32.27
CA ALA A 215 -3.77 -6.08 31.15
C ALA A 215 -2.57 -6.55 30.29
N PHE A 216 -1.60 -5.68 30.02
CA PHE A 216 -0.36 -6.06 29.34
C PHE A 216 0.50 -7.03 30.15
N ASP A 217 0.62 -6.84 31.46
CA ASP A 217 1.33 -7.80 32.33
C ASP A 217 0.67 -9.18 32.25
N THR A 218 -0.67 -9.22 32.33
CA THR A 218 -1.47 -10.45 32.20
C THR A 218 -1.32 -11.09 30.80
N TYR A 219 -1.22 -10.26 29.75
CA TYR A 219 -0.92 -10.71 28.38
C TYR A 219 0.47 -11.35 28.31
N ASN A 220 1.49 -10.72 28.91
CA ASN A 220 2.88 -11.21 28.91
C ASN A 220 3.03 -12.51 29.72
N GLU A 221 2.13 -12.75 30.68
CA GLU A 221 1.97 -14.04 31.38
C GLU A 221 1.22 -15.10 30.54
N ASN A 222 1.01 -14.84 29.25
CA ASN A 222 0.30 -15.69 28.29
C ASN A 222 -1.18 -15.94 28.65
N ASN A 223 -1.82 -14.98 29.33
CA ASN A 223 -3.24 -15.04 29.68
C ASN A 223 -4.05 -14.01 28.89
N LEU A 224 -4.16 -14.25 27.57
CA LEU A 224 -4.88 -13.41 26.61
C LEU A 224 -6.35 -13.20 26.99
N ASP A 225 -6.99 -14.24 27.53
CA ASP A 225 -8.39 -14.20 27.98
C ASP A 225 -8.60 -13.15 29.06
N LYS A 226 -7.92 -13.33 30.19
CA LYS A 226 -8.05 -12.45 31.33
C LYS A 226 -7.62 -11.02 30.98
N SER A 227 -6.59 -10.88 30.15
CA SER A 227 -6.13 -9.58 29.67
C SER A 227 -7.23 -8.80 28.94
N SER A 228 -7.88 -9.41 27.96
CA SER A 228 -9.00 -8.80 27.21
C SER A 228 -10.23 -8.54 28.09
N GLU A 229 -10.59 -9.49 28.96
CA GLU A 229 -11.72 -9.35 29.89
C GLU A 229 -11.53 -8.21 30.88
N MET A 230 -10.30 -8.01 31.39
CA MET A 230 -9.99 -6.88 32.29
C MET A 230 -10.32 -5.53 31.64
N LEU A 231 -9.96 -5.35 30.37
CA LEU A 231 -10.21 -4.12 29.63
C LEU A 231 -11.71 -3.94 29.30
N ILE A 232 -12.38 -5.02 28.89
CA ILE A 232 -13.84 -4.99 28.61
C ILE A 232 -14.62 -4.65 29.88
N ASN A 233 -14.28 -5.30 31.00
CA ASN A 233 -14.89 -5.02 32.30
C ASN A 233 -14.61 -3.59 32.77
N TYR A 234 -13.42 -3.05 32.49
CA TYR A 234 -13.09 -1.66 32.80
C TYR A 234 -13.98 -0.68 32.03
N LEU A 235 -14.18 -0.89 30.72
CA LEU A 235 -15.08 -0.06 29.93
C LEU A 235 -16.53 -0.10 30.43
N ASN A 236 -17.02 -1.27 30.83
CA ASN A 236 -18.43 -1.47 31.19
C ASN A 236 -18.75 -0.97 32.61
N ASN A 237 -17.79 -1.03 33.53
CA ASN A 237 -18.04 -0.77 34.94
C ASN A 237 -17.52 0.59 35.43
N GLU A 238 -16.73 1.31 34.62
CA GLU A 238 -16.19 2.62 35.00
C GLU A 238 -17.04 3.77 34.45
N PRO A 239 -17.88 4.44 35.26
CA PRO A 239 -18.85 5.42 34.78
C PRO A 239 -18.25 6.78 34.39
N LYS A 240 -16.94 6.99 34.58
CA LYS A 240 -16.28 8.30 34.41
C LYS A 240 -15.02 8.23 33.53
N LEU A 241 -15.08 7.45 32.46
CA LEU A 241 -14.01 7.48 31.45
C LEU A 241 -14.16 8.70 30.54
N SER A 242 -13.03 9.35 30.24
CA SER A 242 -13.01 10.35 29.17
C SER A 242 -13.20 9.68 27.82
N SER A 243 -13.68 10.42 26.82
CA SER A 243 -13.81 9.91 25.45
C SER A 243 -12.48 9.37 24.90
N TYR A 244 -11.36 10.00 25.23
CA TYR A 244 -10.02 9.52 24.87
C TYR A 244 -9.65 8.20 25.55
N ASP A 245 -9.94 8.05 26.85
CA ASP A 245 -9.70 6.80 27.57
C ASP A 245 -10.53 5.66 26.97
N ILE A 246 -11.80 5.93 26.65
CA ILE A 246 -12.69 4.96 26.00
C ILE A 246 -12.08 4.50 24.66
N ALA A 247 -11.76 5.43 23.76
CA ALA A 247 -11.19 5.12 22.46
C ALA A 247 -9.84 4.38 22.56
N SER A 248 -8.99 4.77 23.51
CA SER A 248 -7.70 4.13 23.76
C SER A 248 -7.86 2.69 24.22
N VAL A 249 -8.77 2.43 25.17
CA VAL A 249 -9.03 1.08 25.66
C VAL A 249 -9.69 0.21 24.58
N GLN A 250 -10.63 0.75 23.82
CA GLN A 250 -11.26 0.05 22.68
C GLN A 250 -10.22 -0.35 21.62
N ARG A 251 -9.26 0.53 21.29
CA ARG A 251 -8.12 0.21 20.41
C ARG A 251 -7.31 -0.97 20.95
N ILE A 252 -6.99 -0.99 22.24
CA ILE A 252 -6.19 -2.07 22.85
C ILE A 252 -6.99 -3.39 22.86
N ILE A 253 -8.27 -3.36 23.20
CA ILE A 253 -9.15 -4.54 23.14
C ILE A 253 -9.15 -5.13 21.74
N SER A 254 -9.28 -4.32 20.69
CA SER A 254 -9.27 -4.81 19.31
C SER A 254 -8.00 -5.58 18.96
N ASN A 255 -6.83 -5.10 19.40
CA ASN A 255 -5.55 -5.79 19.19
C ASN A 255 -5.48 -7.11 19.97
N PHE A 256 -5.90 -7.11 21.23
CA PHE A 256 -5.85 -8.33 22.06
C PHE A 256 -6.81 -9.41 21.56
N LEU A 257 -8.01 -9.04 21.15
CA LEU A 257 -8.98 -9.97 20.56
C LEU A 257 -8.43 -10.59 19.27
N TYR A 258 -7.84 -9.79 18.39
CA TYR A 258 -7.22 -10.32 17.17
C TYR A 258 -6.11 -11.34 17.47
N LEU A 259 -5.24 -11.07 18.46
CA LEU A 259 -4.16 -11.97 18.85
C LEU A 259 -4.64 -13.25 19.57
N ARG A 260 -5.87 -13.26 20.07
CA ARG A 260 -6.44 -14.39 20.84
C ARG A 260 -6.99 -15.50 19.95
N GLU A 261 -7.35 -15.16 18.70
CA GLU A 261 -7.78 -16.10 17.66
C GLU A 261 -8.92 -17.05 18.07
N LYS A 262 -9.82 -16.66 18.98
CA LYS A 262 -11.02 -17.47 19.29
C LYS A 262 -12.16 -17.20 18.31
N GLU A 263 -13.08 -18.16 18.22
CA GLU A 263 -14.31 -18.00 17.46
C GLU A 263 -15.07 -16.74 17.90
N GLY A 264 -15.40 -15.88 16.93
CA GLY A 264 -16.09 -14.60 17.16
C GLY A 264 -15.18 -13.41 17.52
N ASP A 265 -13.90 -13.63 17.84
CA ASP A 265 -13.01 -12.55 18.26
C ASP A 265 -12.73 -11.55 17.15
N ILE A 266 -12.58 -12.01 15.91
CA ILE A 266 -12.33 -11.13 14.76
C ILE A 266 -13.48 -10.14 14.58
N ALA A 267 -14.73 -10.60 14.67
CA ALA A 267 -15.91 -9.75 14.56
C ALA A 267 -15.95 -8.70 15.68
N LEU A 268 -15.62 -9.11 16.91
CA LEU A 268 -15.58 -8.21 18.06
C LEU A 268 -14.38 -7.24 18.00
N ALA A 269 -13.23 -7.67 17.50
CA ALA A 269 -12.06 -6.83 17.26
C ALA A 269 -12.40 -5.72 16.24
N ILE A 270 -13.05 -6.09 15.14
CA ILE A 270 -13.57 -5.15 14.13
C ILE A 270 -14.55 -4.16 14.78
N GLU A 271 -15.48 -4.63 15.62
CA GLU A 271 -16.44 -3.76 16.31
C GLU A 271 -15.74 -2.71 17.19
N TYR A 272 -14.79 -3.14 18.03
CA TYR A 272 -14.04 -2.24 18.90
C TYR A 272 -13.14 -1.27 18.13
N ALA A 273 -12.49 -1.73 17.06
CA ALA A 273 -11.69 -0.88 16.18
C ALA A 273 -12.55 0.21 15.52
N ASN A 274 -13.72 -0.14 15.00
CA ASN A 274 -14.66 0.83 14.43
C ASN A 274 -15.13 1.85 15.48
N LYS A 275 -15.50 1.41 16.69
CA LYS A 275 -15.91 2.33 17.77
C LYS A 275 -14.80 3.33 18.10
N ALA A 276 -13.56 2.87 18.22
CA ALA A 276 -12.42 3.71 18.52
C ALA A 276 -12.11 4.70 17.38
N LEU A 277 -12.13 4.27 16.11
CA LEU A 277 -11.92 5.17 14.97
C LEU A 277 -13.03 6.22 14.84
N ASN A 278 -14.30 5.80 14.92
CA ASN A 278 -15.46 6.67 14.76
C ASN A 278 -15.61 7.69 15.89
N SER A 279 -14.97 7.46 17.04
CA SER A 279 -14.93 8.45 18.13
C SER A 279 -14.19 9.73 17.75
N ASN A 280 -13.24 9.67 16.80
CA ASN A 280 -12.31 10.76 16.47
C ASN A 280 -11.50 11.30 17.67
N GLU A 281 -11.36 10.52 18.74
CA GLU A 281 -10.63 10.95 19.95
C GLU A 281 -9.15 10.58 19.93
N LEU A 282 -8.77 9.55 19.16
CA LEU A 282 -7.40 9.03 19.12
C LEU A 282 -6.39 10.08 18.63
N TYR A 283 -5.17 10.01 19.16
CA TYR A 283 -4.06 10.82 18.65
C TYR A 283 -3.71 10.40 17.21
N PHE A 284 -3.17 11.33 16.42
CA PHE A 284 -2.82 11.14 15.00
C PHE A 284 -2.19 9.78 14.70
N LYS A 285 -1.11 9.42 15.41
CA LYS A 285 -0.40 8.15 15.18
C LYS A 285 -1.27 6.94 15.49
N GLU A 286 -2.00 6.97 16.61
CA GLU A 286 -2.85 5.87 17.06
C GLU A 286 -4.05 5.66 16.14
N HIS A 287 -4.63 6.75 15.65
CA HIS A 287 -5.71 6.73 14.66
C HIS A 287 -5.24 6.02 13.39
N TRP A 288 -4.08 6.41 12.84
CA TRP A 288 -3.56 5.80 11.61
C TRP A 288 -3.15 4.34 11.78
N GLU A 289 -2.52 4.00 12.90
CA GLU A 289 -2.19 2.59 13.21
C GLU A 289 -3.45 1.74 13.31
N LEU A 290 -4.51 2.24 13.95
CA LEU A 290 -5.78 1.53 14.05
C LEU A 290 -6.52 1.45 12.72
N PHE A 291 -6.48 2.50 11.90
CA PHE A 291 -7.06 2.50 10.55
C PHE A 291 -6.40 1.44 9.66
N ASP A 292 -5.07 1.38 9.69
CA ASP A 292 -4.28 0.37 8.99
C ASP A 292 -4.62 -1.04 9.47
N PHE A 293 -4.67 -1.23 10.80
CA PHE A 293 -5.04 -2.49 11.41
C PHE A 293 -6.44 -2.95 10.98
N LEU A 294 -7.45 -2.09 11.09
CA LEU A 294 -8.82 -2.42 10.68
C LEU A 294 -8.91 -2.75 9.19
N SER A 295 -8.16 -2.03 8.34
CA SER A 295 -8.10 -2.33 6.90
C SER A 295 -7.56 -3.74 6.63
N ASN A 296 -6.53 -4.15 7.37
CA ASN A 296 -5.97 -5.50 7.26
C ASN A 296 -6.95 -6.55 7.77
N LEU A 297 -7.69 -6.28 8.85
CA LEU A 297 -8.74 -7.17 9.35
C LEU A 297 -9.80 -7.42 8.28
N TYR A 298 -10.34 -6.37 7.65
CA TYR A 298 -11.35 -6.54 6.60
C TYR A 298 -10.85 -7.38 5.41
N ILE A 299 -9.60 -7.19 4.95
CA ILE A 299 -9.03 -8.03 3.88
C ILE A 299 -8.87 -9.47 4.34
N SER A 300 -8.30 -9.69 5.52
CA SER A 300 -8.00 -11.04 6.04
C SER A 300 -9.25 -11.86 6.34
N ASN A 301 -10.35 -11.20 6.67
CA ASN A 301 -11.65 -11.82 6.93
C ASN A 301 -12.55 -11.87 5.68
N GLU A 302 -11.99 -11.62 4.49
CA GLU A 302 -12.70 -11.60 3.20
C GLU A 302 -13.90 -10.62 3.14
N GLU A 303 -13.91 -9.60 4.01
CA GLU A 303 -14.92 -8.54 4.04
C GLU A 303 -14.60 -7.44 3.01
N TYR A 304 -14.36 -7.85 1.76
CA TYR A 304 -13.86 -6.99 0.69
C TYR A 304 -14.75 -5.78 0.42
N SER A 305 -16.08 -5.91 0.51
CA SER A 305 -16.98 -4.77 0.34
C SER A 305 -16.79 -3.70 1.41
N LYS A 306 -16.55 -4.09 2.66
CA LYS A 306 -16.27 -3.13 3.74
C LYS A 306 -14.90 -2.49 3.58
N TYR A 307 -13.90 -3.28 3.17
CA TYR A 307 -12.58 -2.78 2.85
C TYR A 307 -12.60 -1.73 1.72
N ILE A 308 -13.23 -2.07 0.59
CA ILE A 308 -13.33 -1.20 -0.58
C ILE A 308 -14.03 0.09 -0.21
N LYS A 309 -15.14 0.00 0.55
CA LYS A 309 -15.84 1.19 1.03
C LYS A 309 -14.93 2.03 1.93
N MET A 310 -14.35 1.45 2.98
CA MET A 310 -13.54 2.20 3.95
C MET A 310 -12.32 2.89 3.31
N ILE A 311 -11.54 2.16 2.52
CA ILE A 311 -10.33 2.71 1.89
C ILE A 311 -10.68 3.61 0.71
N GLY A 312 -11.69 3.25 -0.07
CA GLY A 312 -12.16 4.04 -1.20
C GLY A 312 -12.72 5.40 -0.76
N ASP A 313 -13.62 5.42 0.21
CA ASP A 313 -14.17 6.67 0.79
C ASP A 313 -13.03 7.54 1.32
N TYR A 314 -12.08 6.93 2.04
CA TYR A 314 -10.90 7.63 2.53
C TYR A 314 -10.06 8.26 1.40
N ILE A 315 -9.80 7.54 0.31
CA ILE A 315 -9.09 8.09 -0.84
C ILE A 315 -9.88 9.27 -1.42
N LEU A 316 -11.19 9.13 -1.64
CA LEU A 316 -12.02 10.20 -2.22
C LEU A 316 -12.04 11.47 -1.35
N GLU A 317 -12.13 11.32 -0.03
CA GLU A 317 -12.13 12.45 0.92
C GLU A 317 -10.77 13.17 1.02
N ASN A 318 -9.68 12.48 0.67
CA ASN A 318 -8.32 12.95 0.92
C ASN A 318 -7.48 13.19 -0.34
N GLN A 319 -7.94 12.76 -1.51
CA GLN A 319 -7.18 12.91 -2.75
C GLN A 319 -6.99 14.38 -3.18
N GLY A 320 -7.90 15.29 -2.79
CA GLY A 320 -7.76 16.72 -3.09
C GLY A 320 -7.70 16.96 -4.60
N ASP A 321 -6.61 17.59 -5.06
CA ASP A 321 -6.36 17.82 -6.50
C ASP A 321 -5.83 16.56 -7.22
N MET A 322 -5.51 15.48 -6.49
CA MET A 322 -5.16 14.19 -7.09
C MET A 322 -6.43 13.48 -7.59
N ASP A 323 -6.33 12.90 -8.77
CA ASP A 323 -7.31 11.99 -9.38
C ASP A 323 -6.75 10.56 -9.29
N LEU A 324 -6.85 9.96 -8.09
CA LEU A 324 -6.32 8.62 -7.83
C LEU A 324 -7.30 7.52 -8.23
N ILE A 325 -8.59 7.72 -7.95
CA ILE A 325 -9.68 6.84 -8.39
C ILE A 325 -10.89 7.67 -8.89
N PRO A 326 -11.63 7.19 -9.90
CA PRO A 326 -12.83 7.88 -10.35
C PRO A 326 -13.92 7.92 -9.27
N ILE A 327 -14.63 9.04 -9.10
CA ILE A 327 -15.72 9.15 -8.10
C ILE A 327 -16.81 8.08 -8.30
N ALA A 328 -17.15 7.77 -9.55
CA ALA A 328 -18.16 6.77 -9.89
C ALA A 328 -17.69 5.31 -9.72
N SER A 329 -16.46 5.08 -9.23
CA SER A 329 -15.86 3.74 -9.11
C SER A 329 -16.25 2.95 -7.88
N LEU A 330 -16.88 3.60 -6.90
CA LEU A 330 -17.22 2.98 -5.63
C LEU A 330 -18.74 2.85 -5.47
N PRO A 331 -19.23 1.81 -4.75
CA PRO A 331 -20.64 1.65 -4.47
C PRO A 331 -21.19 2.88 -3.75
N ASP A 332 -22.34 3.37 -4.23
CA ASP A 332 -23.03 4.60 -3.87
C ASP A 332 -22.48 5.37 -2.65
N VAL A 333 -21.70 6.41 -2.95
CA VAL A 333 -21.24 7.45 -2.02
C VAL A 333 -22.38 8.46 -1.75
N SER A 334 -23.65 8.00 -1.79
CA SER A 334 -24.80 8.90 -1.72
C SER A 334 -24.92 9.52 -0.32
N HIS A 335 -24.63 10.82 -0.31
CA HIS A 335 -24.93 11.84 0.71
C HIS A 335 -24.05 11.92 1.97
N HIS A 336 -23.00 12.75 1.91
CA HIS A 336 -22.74 13.82 2.92
C HIS A 336 -21.60 14.77 2.52
N MET A 337 -21.70 15.39 1.34
CA MET A 337 -21.01 16.66 1.08
C MET A 337 -22.00 17.71 0.57
N ALA A 338 -22.83 18.20 1.49
CA ALA A 338 -23.46 19.50 1.39
C ALA A 338 -23.63 20.07 2.80
N ASN A 339 -23.02 21.23 3.03
CA ASN A 339 -23.12 22.13 4.18
C ASN A 339 -22.27 21.79 5.42
N ILE A 340 -21.07 22.40 5.51
CA ILE A 340 -20.77 23.47 6.48
C ILE A 340 -19.91 24.52 5.76
#